data_AF-A0A2T0MJ56-F1
#
_entry.id   AF-A0A2T0MJ56-F1
#
_cell.length_a   1.000
_cell.length_b   1.000
_cell.length_c   1.000
_cell.angle_alpha   90.00
_cell.angle_beta   90.00
_cell.angle_gamma   90.00
#
_symmetry.space_group_name_H-M   'P 1'
#
loop_
_entity.id
_entity.type
_entity.pdbx_description
1 polymer ?
#
loop_
_entity_poly.entity_id
_entity_poly.type
_entity_poly.pdbx_seq_one_letter_code
_entity_poly.pdbx_strand_id
1 'polypeptide(L)'
;MYLLKNICVFSFREFLVFSFALLLFSCSTDSDAFVDEVLQNNTAEEETVNQNDDSSVEGENDGNSGTVSNTCPENGDIFFSEENGLVSVEFENSNFDGDWELRNDADDVSGQGYMVWTGQQRLNQPGEGMATFLIQVNTPGTYQFLWKSSFRMGDNGTEHNDSWLRFPNATDFFGEKSNGSIVYPRGSGKEPNPEGSSSDGWFKIYRSGDDNSFLWQARTSDNDAHDIFVTFSEEGIYTMEVSARSSFHGIDRFLLFQKDSFTRQQAIEMADSFSEQGSCN
;
A
#
# COMPACT_ATOMS: atom_id res chain seq x y z
N MET A 1 -42.65 8.21 -55.86
CA MET A 1 -41.38 8.94 -55.77
C MET A 1 -40.39 7.99 -55.12
N TYR A 2 -39.56 7.32 -55.93
CA TYR A 2 -38.52 6.39 -55.48
C TYR A 2 -37.33 7.21 -54.98
N LEU A 3 -36.82 6.92 -53.78
CA LEU A 3 -35.42 7.20 -53.46
C LEU A 3 -34.79 5.99 -52.77
N LEU A 4 -33.62 5.64 -53.29
CA LEU A 4 -32.80 4.47 -53.06
C LEU A 4 -31.61 4.83 -52.14
N LYS A 5 -31.05 3.77 -51.52
CA LYS A 5 -29.60 3.53 -51.27
C LYS A 5 -28.95 4.35 -50.12
N ASN A 6 -28.08 3.82 -49.26
CA ASN A 6 -27.11 2.72 -49.37
C ASN A 6 -26.90 2.02 -48.01
N ILE A 7 -26.76 0.69 -48.03
CA ILE A 7 -26.18 -0.11 -46.94
C ILE A 7 -24.77 -0.49 -47.38
N CYS A 8 -23.76 -0.13 -46.59
CA CYS A 8 -22.36 -0.49 -46.83
C CYS A 8 -22.05 -1.78 -46.07
N VAL A 9 -21.70 -2.83 -46.79
CA VAL A 9 -21.21 -4.11 -46.24
C VAL A 9 -19.70 -4.11 -46.37
N PHE A 10 -18.98 -4.10 -45.25
CA PHE A 10 -17.54 -4.36 -45.24
C PHE A 10 -17.29 -5.85 -44.99
N SER A 11 -16.71 -6.50 -45.99
CA SER A 11 -16.20 -7.86 -45.96
C SER A 11 -14.70 -7.79 -45.68
N PHE A 12 -14.24 -8.35 -44.56
CA PHE A 12 -12.83 -8.55 -44.28
C PHE A 12 -12.50 -10.03 -44.57
N ARG A 13 -11.63 -10.25 -45.56
CA ARG A 13 -11.03 -11.56 -45.85
C ARG A 13 -9.76 -11.71 -45.02
N GLU A 14 -9.71 -12.77 -44.23
CA GLU A 14 -8.51 -13.22 -43.54
C GLU A 14 -7.46 -13.72 -44.54
N PHE A 15 -6.20 -13.31 -44.35
CA PHE A 15 -5.04 -13.95 -44.93
C PHE A 15 -4.16 -14.49 -43.79
N LEU A 16 -4.00 -15.80 -43.81
CA LEU A 16 -3.22 -16.61 -42.90
C LEU A 16 -1.84 -16.80 -43.54
N VAL A 17 -0.77 -16.28 -42.93
CA VAL A 17 0.61 -16.62 -43.30
C VAL A 17 1.42 -16.86 -42.04
N PHE A 18 1.67 -18.16 -41.78
CA PHE A 18 2.70 -18.65 -40.88
C PHE A 18 4.07 -18.31 -41.47
N SER A 19 4.97 -17.74 -40.66
CA SER A 19 6.40 -17.79 -40.93
C SER A 19 7.17 -18.11 -39.67
N PHE A 20 8.14 -19.00 -39.85
CA PHE A 20 8.77 -19.85 -38.86
C PHE A 20 10.24 -19.42 -38.72
N ALA A 21 10.73 -19.39 -37.48
CA ALA A 21 12.14 -19.45 -37.05
C ALA A 21 13.13 -18.36 -37.53
N LEU A 22 13.83 -17.74 -36.57
CA LEU A 22 15.12 -18.25 -36.09
C LEU A 22 15.55 -17.48 -34.83
N LEU A 23 15.79 -18.23 -33.74
CA LEU A 23 16.52 -17.77 -32.56
C LEU A 23 18.02 -17.72 -32.89
N LEU A 24 18.67 -16.60 -32.61
CA LEU A 24 20.13 -16.54 -32.47
C LEU A 24 20.44 -16.24 -31.01
N PHE A 25 20.88 -17.26 -30.30
CA PHE A 25 21.67 -17.14 -29.08
C PHE A 25 23.07 -16.65 -29.46
N SER A 26 23.56 -15.62 -28.79
CA SER A 26 25.00 -15.32 -28.71
C SER A 26 25.40 -15.32 -27.25
N CYS A 27 26.07 -16.38 -26.83
CA CYS A 27 26.87 -16.40 -25.62
C CYS A 27 28.27 -15.93 -26.01
N SER A 28 28.77 -14.90 -25.34
CA SER A 28 30.20 -14.63 -25.27
C SER A 28 30.65 -14.93 -23.84
N THR A 29 31.42 -15.99 -23.72
CA THR A 29 32.24 -16.29 -22.54
C THR A 29 33.53 -15.49 -22.65
N ASP A 30 33.89 -14.73 -21.63
CA ASP A 30 35.30 -14.56 -21.30
C ASP A 30 35.50 -14.72 -19.81
N SER A 31 36.39 -15.67 -19.53
CA SER A 31 37.02 -15.98 -18.28
C SER A 31 37.92 -14.84 -17.83
N ASP A 32 37.94 -14.53 -16.54
CA ASP A 32 39.22 -14.52 -15.82
C ASP A 32 38.98 -14.76 -14.33
N ALA A 33 39.61 -15.84 -13.86
CA ALA A 33 39.79 -16.14 -12.46
C ALA A 33 40.97 -15.34 -11.93
N PHE A 34 40.83 -14.76 -10.75
CA PHE A 34 41.97 -14.44 -9.91
C PHE A 34 41.64 -14.83 -8.47
N VAL A 35 42.53 -15.63 -7.88
CA VAL A 35 42.40 -16.33 -6.61
C VAL A 35 43.33 -15.68 -5.58
N ASP A 36 42.83 -15.64 -4.34
CA ASP A 36 43.45 -15.51 -3.03
C ASP A 36 44.37 -14.33 -2.70
N GLU A 37 44.02 -13.64 -1.62
CA GLU A 37 44.93 -13.62 -0.46
C GLU A 37 44.14 -13.70 0.87
N VAL A 38 44.33 -14.83 1.53
CA VAL A 38 44.02 -15.10 2.94
C VAL A 38 45.07 -14.40 3.80
N LEU A 39 44.65 -13.59 4.76
CA LEU A 39 45.46 -13.32 5.95
C LEU A 39 44.62 -13.50 7.21
N GLN A 40 44.92 -14.60 7.89
CA GLN A 40 44.59 -14.89 9.27
C GLN A 40 45.25 -13.86 10.20
N ASN A 41 44.57 -13.51 11.28
CA ASN A 41 45.24 -13.41 12.58
C ASN A 41 44.26 -13.72 13.70
N ASN A 42 44.50 -14.87 14.35
CA ASN A 42 43.99 -15.23 15.65
C ASN A 42 44.68 -14.36 16.71
N THR A 43 43.94 -13.93 17.73
CA THR A 43 44.49 -13.89 19.09
C THR A 43 43.35 -14.15 20.08
N ALA A 44 43.46 -15.28 20.77
CA ALA A 44 42.70 -15.59 21.97
C ALA A 44 43.49 -15.07 23.17
N GLU A 45 42.82 -14.47 24.14
CA GLU A 45 43.22 -14.48 25.55
C GLU A 45 41.97 -14.62 26.42
N GLU A 46 42.22 -15.09 27.62
CA GLU A 46 41.49 -16.08 28.40
C GLU A 46 40.91 -15.44 29.68
N GLU A 47 39.80 -16.04 30.15
CA GLU A 47 39.26 -16.10 31.51
C GLU A 47 39.19 -14.85 32.42
N THR A 48 38.01 -14.64 33.01
CA THR A 48 37.85 -14.89 34.46
C THR A 48 36.39 -15.20 34.81
N VAL A 49 36.20 -16.39 35.38
CA VAL A 49 35.02 -16.81 36.12
C VAL A 49 35.08 -16.16 37.50
N ASN A 50 33.97 -15.59 37.96
CA ASN A 50 33.70 -15.46 39.39
C ASN A 50 32.22 -15.78 39.66
N GLN A 51 31.99 -16.92 40.30
CA GLN A 51 30.75 -17.25 41.00
C GLN A 51 30.82 -16.64 42.41
N ASN A 52 29.73 -16.04 42.89
CA ASN A 52 29.04 -16.44 44.13
C ASN A 52 27.98 -15.39 44.59
N ASP A 53 26.96 -15.95 45.25
CA ASP A 53 25.89 -15.38 46.08
C ASP A 53 24.81 -14.56 45.38
N ASP A 54 23.61 -15.11 45.19
CA ASP A 54 22.58 -15.42 46.21
C ASP A 54 22.14 -14.20 47.02
N SER A 55 21.12 -13.52 46.50
CA SER A 55 20.06 -12.98 47.35
C SER A 55 18.82 -12.70 46.50
N SER A 56 17.74 -13.41 46.83
CA SER A 56 16.37 -13.18 46.42
C SER A 56 15.95 -11.72 46.41
N VAL A 57 15.46 -11.23 45.27
CA VAL A 57 14.56 -10.07 45.21
C VAL A 57 13.41 -10.44 44.29
N GLU A 58 12.23 -10.52 44.87
CA GLU A 58 10.96 -10.61 44.16
C GLU A 58 10.81 -9.36 43.28
N GLY A 59 11.01 -9.53 41.98
CA GLY A 59 10.70 -8.55 40.96
C GLY A 59 9.40 -8.95 40.30
N GLU A 60 8.35 -8.17 40.55
CA GLU A 60 7.06 -8.24 39.88
C GLU A 60 7.29 -8.30 38.37
N ASN A 61 6.86 -9.42 37.78
CA ASN A 61 6.89 -9.63 36.34
C ASN A 61 5.75 -8.78 35.77
N ASP A 62 6.01 -7.50 35.52
CA ASP A 62 5.11 -6.63 34.77
C ASP A 62 5.11 -7.14 33.33
N GLY A 63 4.20 -8.09 33.08
CA GLY A 63 3.88 -8.57 31.76
C GLY A 63 3.31 -7.40 30.99
N ASN A 64 4.18 -6.68 30.27
CA ASN A 64 3.81 -5.78 29.20
C ASN A 64 3.23 -6.62 28.03
N SER A 65 2.06 -7.20 28.27
CA SER A 65 1.08 -7.48 27.22
C SER A 65 0.48 -6.12 26.90
N GLY A 66 1.16 -5.37 26.03
CA GLY A 66 0.75 -4.04 25.62
C GLY A 66 -0.69 -4.09 25.12
N THR A 67 -1.61 -3.61 25.95
CA THR A 67 -2.99 -3.37 25.55
C THR A 67 -2.90 -2.32 24.44
N VAL A 68 -3.21 -2.72 23.21
CA VAL A 68 -3.32 -1.79 22.08
C VAL A 68 -4.49 -0.87 22.43
N SER A 69 -4.20 0.35 22.89
CA SER A 69 -5.23 1.31 23.24
C SER A 69 -5.81 1.86 21.95
N ASN A 70 -6.92 1.29 21.48
CA ASN A 70 -7.69 1.79 20.33
C ASN A 70 -8.54 3.01 20.73
N THR A 71 -7.92 3.95 21.45
CA THR A 71 -8.51 5.20 21.91
C THR A 71 -7.96 6.35 21.09
N CYS A 72 -8.62 7.51 21.18
CA CYS A 72 -8.12 8.75 20.61
C CYS A 72 -6.64 8.99 21.00
N PRO A 73 -5.76 9.29 20.03
CA PRO A 73 -4.38 9.69 20.31
C PRO A 73 -4.34 10.99 21.10
N GLU A 74 -5.03 12.03 20.61
CA GLU A 74 -5.08 13.34 21.27
C GLU A 74 -6.50 13.94 21.26
N ASN A 75 -6.76 14.83 22.23
CA ASN A 75 -8.03 15.55 22.32
C ASN A 75 -8.17 16.55 21.17
N GLY A 76 -9.30 16.53 20.48
CA GLY A 76 -9.57 17.39 19.32
C GLY A 76 -9.13 16.80 17.98
N ASP A 77 -8.50 15.62 17.96
CA ASP A 77 -8.23 14.91 16.72
C ASP A 77 -9.54 14.56 15.98
N ILE A 78 -9.52 14.71 14.66
CA ILE A 78 -10.65 14.33 13.80
C ILE A 78 -10.51 12.87 13.41
N PHE A 79 -11.61 12.12 13.49
CA PHE A 79 -11.69 10.75 13.01
C PHE A 79 -12.85 10.57 12.02
N PHE A 80 -12.75 9.53 11.20
CA PHE A 80 -13.79 9.12 10.25
C PHE A 80 -14.47 7.86 10.76
N SER A 81 -15.78 7.91 10.96
CA SER A 81 -16.56 6.78 11.45
C SER A 81 -16.85 5.78 10.33
N GLU A 82 -16.53 4.53 10.60
CA GLU A 82 -16.96 3.39 9.83
C GLU A 82 -18.47 3.18 10.00
N GLU A 83 -19.16 2.90 8.90
CA GLU A 83 -20.60 2.59 8.87
C GLU A 83 -20.88 1.31 8.08
N ASN A 84 -21.50 0.32 8.73
CA ASN A 84 -21.97 -0.93 8.12
C ASN A 84 -20.90 -1.70 7.32
N GLY A 85 -19.68 -1.73 7.83
CA GLY A 85 -18.51 -2.34 7.24
C GLY A 85 -17.83 -1.49 6.17
N LEU A 86 -18.09 -0.18 6.07
CA LEU A 86 -17.53 0.70 5.03
C LEU A 86 -16.96 2.00 5.61
N VAL A 87 -15.80 2.40 5.09
CA VAL A 87 -15.17 3.70 5.32
C VAL A 87 -14.88 4.31 3.96
N SER A 88 -15.29 5.57 3.75
CA SER A 88 -14.99 6.31 2.52
C SER A 88 -14.62 7.75 2.84
N VAL A 89 -13.45 8.17 2.39
CA VAL A 89 -12.86 9.45 2.79
C VAL A 89 -12.15 10.09 1.60
N GLU A 90 -12.43 11.36 1.36
CA GLU A 90 -11.66 12.22 0.45
C GLU A 90 -10.30 12.50 1.08
N PHE A 91 -9.24 12.28 0.30
CA PHE A 91 -7.89 12.22 0.82
C PHE A 91 -7.40 13.58 1.32
N GLU A 92 -7.89 14.69 0.75
CA GLU A 92 -7.60 16.06 1.22
C GLU A 92 -8.12 16.37 2.65
N ASN A 93 -8.92 15.49 3.26
CA ASN A 93 -9.43 15.69 4.63
C ASN A 93 -8.44 15.24 5.73
N SER A 94 -7.14 15.30 5.46
CA SER A 94 -6.07 15.05 6.44
C SER A 94 -5.10 16.24 6.52
N ASN A 95 -4.25 16.23 7.54
CA ASN A 95 -3.10 17.11 7.62
C ASN A 95 -1.93 16.47 6.88
N PHE A 96 -1.23 17.28 6.09
CA PHE A 96 -0.13 16.84 5.23
C PHE A 96 1.18 17.53 5.61
N ASP A 97 2.26 16.76 5.61
CA ASP A 97 3.62 17.25 5.78
C ASP A 97 4.38 17.32 4.44
N GLY A 98 5.21 18.34 4.27
CA GLY A 98 6.10 18.45 3.10
C GLY A 98 5.41 18.95 1.83
N ASP A 99 5.78 18.38 0.69
CA ASP A 99 5.47 18.88 -0.66
C ASP A 99 4.19 18.26 -1.27
N TRP A 100 3.21 17.91 -0.44
CA TRP A 100 1.87 17.54 -0.93
C TRP A 100 1.13 18.78 -1.41
N GLU A 101 0.62 18.72 -2.63
CA GLU A 101 -0.19 19.79 -3.22
C GLU A 101 -1.61 19.31 -3.49
N LEU A 102 -2.61 20.11 -3.11
CA LEU A 102 -3.98 19.93 -3.55
C LEU A 102 -4.11 20.42 -5.00
N ARG A 103 -4.66 19.59 -5.88
CA ARG A 103 -4.94 19.92 -7.28
C ARG A 103 -6.34 19.50 -7.69
N ASN A 104 -6.91 20.19 -8.67
CA ASN A 104 -8.23 19.92 -9.23
C ASN A 104 -8.26 20.04 -10.76
N ASP A 105 -7.12 19.73 -11.38
CA ASP A 105 -6.89 19.83 -12.83
C ASP A 105 -7.14 18.51 -13.58
N ALA A 106 -7.89 17.59 -12.97
CA ALA A 106 -8.23 16.28 -13.50
C ALA A 106 -9.75 16.05 -13.48
N ASP A 107 -10.23 15.28 -14.44
CA ASP A 107 -11.61 14.79 -14.43
C ASP A 107 -11.77 13.62 -13.44
N ASP A 108 -13.01 13.34 -13.03
CA ASP A 108 -13.38 12.21 -12.18
C ASP A 108 -12.65 12.19 -10.82
N VAL A 109 -12.51 13.36 -10.19
CA VAL A 109 -12.09 13.54 -8.79
C VAL A 109 -13.26 14.08 -7.96
N SER A 110 -13.23 13.84 -6.66
CA SER A 110 -14.24 14.28 -5.71
C SER A 110 -13.79 15.52 -4.93
N GLY A 111 -14.62 15.96 -3.97
CA GLY A 111 -14.27 17.01 -3.02
C GLY A 111 -13.71 18.30 -3.62
N GLN A 112 -12.59 18.73 -3.04
CA GLN A 112 -11.78 19.85 -3.49
C GLN A 112 -10.77 19.44 -4.58
N GLY A 113 -10.51 18.14 -4.71
CA GLY A 113 -9.69 17.58 -5.79
C GLY A 113 -8.93 16.33 -5.33
N TYR A 114 -7.62 16.32 -5.54
CA TYR A 114 -6.74 15.23 -5.14
C TYR A 114 -5.42 15.78 -4.61
N MET A 115 -4.77 15.04 -3.72
CA MET A 115 -3.44 15.41 -3.24
C MET A 115 -2.39 14.72 -4.08
N VAL A 116 -1.34 15.44 -4.46
CA VAL A 116 -0.20 14.91 -5.21
C VAL A 116 1.12 15.27 -4.55
N TRP A 117 2.00 14.29 -4.43
CA TRP A 117 3.36 14.53 -3.95
C TRP A 117 4.20 15.20 -5.04
N THR A 118 4.65 16.43 -4.82
CA THR A 118 5.46 17.17 -5.82
C THR A 118 6.94 17.29 -5.46
N GLY A 119 7.31 16.78 -4.29
CA GLY A 119 8.68 16.72 -3.82
C GLY A 119 9.52 15.65 -4.49
N GLN A 120 10.72 15.43 -3.94
CA GLN A 120 11.65 14.42 -4.43
C GLN A 120 11.14 12.99 -4.22
N GLN A 121 11.64 12.05 -5.03
CA GLN A 121 11.38 10.62 -4.90
C GLN A 121 11.86 10.07 -3.54
N ARG A 122 11.02 9.27 -2.87
CA ARG A 122 11.25 8.65 -1.54
C ARG A 122 11.14 7.12 -1.59
N LEU A 123 11.76 6.52 -2.60
CA LEU A 123 11.57 5.11 -2.98
C LEU A 123 11.96 4.07 -1.92
N ASN A 124 12.80 4.44 -0.95
CA ASN A 124 13.26 3.59 0.15
C ASN A 124 13.26 4.35 1.50
N GLN A 125 12.45 5.40 1.61
CA GLN A 125 12.37 6.28 2.78
C GLN A 125 10.90 6.44 3.19
N PRO A 126 10.22 5.36 3.61
CA PRO A 126 8.87 5.48 4.14
C PRO A 126 8.87 6.34 5.42
N GLY A 127 7.73 6.97 5.71
CA GLY A 127 7.59 7.86 6.85
C GLY A 127 7.96 9.32 6.58
N GLU A 128 8.39 9.67 5.37
CA GLU A 128 8.61 11.05 4.95
C GLU A 128 7.42 11.57 4.10
N GLY A 129 7.02 12.82 4.31
CA GLY A 129 5.85 13.41 3.66
C GLY A 129 4.56 12.73 4.10
N MET A 130 4.27 12.80 5.40
CA MET A 130 3.18 12.06 6.04
C MET A 130 1.80 12.66 5.79
N ALA A 131 0.81 11.78 5.74
CA ALA A 131 -0.62 12.07 5.90
C ALA A 131 -1.20 11.00 6.82
N THR A 132 -1.98 11.43 7.83
CA THR A 132 -2.48 10.54 8.88
C THR A 132 -3.99 10.65 8.99
N PHE A 133 -4.66 9.50 9.01
CA PHE A 133 -6.11 9.40 9.15
C PHE A 133 -6.45 8.55 10.37
N LEU A 134 -7.36 9.05 11.20
CA LEU A 134 -7.94 8.26 12.28
C LEU A 134 -9.28 7.69 11.82
N ILE A 135 -9.44 6.39 12.01
CA ILE A 135 -10.59 5.64 11.55
C ILE A 135 -11.25 5.01 12.77
N GLN A 136 -12.45 5.43 13.10
CA GLN A 136 -13.24 4.78 14.14
C GLN A 136 -13.93 3.57 13.52
N VAL A 137 -13.50 2.37 13.93
CA VAL A 137 -14.10 1.10 13.53
C VAL A 137 -15.14 0.70 14.56
N ASN A 138 -16.39 0.57 14.12
CA ASN A 138 -17.53 0.17 14.95
C ASN A 138 -17.89 -1.31 14.73
N THR A 139 -17.41 -1.91 13.63
CA THR A 139 -17.66 -3.30 13.27
C THR A 139 -16.33 -4.03 13.09
N PRO A 140 -15.87 -4.84 14.05
CA PRO A 140 -14.65 -5.63 13.89
C PRO A 140 -14.71 -6.55 12.67
N GLY A 141 -13.58 -6.75 12.00
CA GLY A 141 -13.51 -7.55 10.79
C GLY A 141 -12.23 -7.35 9.98
N THR A 142 -12.16 -8.05 8.85
CA THR A 142 -11.10 -7.84 7.84
C THR A 142 -11.64 -7.00 6.70
N TYR A 143 -10.97 -5.88 6.45
CA TYR A 143 -11.31 -4.90 5.45
C TYR A 143 -10.32 -4.99 4.29
N GLN A 144 -10.82 -4.86 3.07
CA GLN A 144 -9.99 -4.60 1.90
C GLN A 144 -9.78 -3.09 1.76
N PHE A 145 -8.54 -2.68 1.51
CA PHE A 145 -8.19 -1.30 1.20
C PHE A 145 -8.15 -1.06 -0.30
N LEU A 146 -8.73 0.05 -0.74
CA LEU A 146 -8.55 0.64 -2.06
C LEU A 146 -8.31 2.13 -1.91
N TRP A 147 -7.59 2.71 -2.88
CA TRP A 147 -7.63 4.14 -3.11
C TRP A 147 -8.01 4.43 -4.55
N LYS A 148 -8.47 5.65 -4.80
CA LYS A 148 -8.65 6.18 -6.14
C LYS A 148 -7.41 7.02 -6.45
N SER A 149 -6.54 6.51 -7.31
CA SER A 149 -5.25 7.14 -7.56
C SER A 149 -4.87 7.20 -9.03
N SER A 150 -3.89 8.06 -9.35
CA SER A 150 -3.40 8.32 -10.69
C SER A 150 -1.93 8.72 -10.66
N PHE A 151 -1.16 8.32 -11.67
CA PHE A 151 0.16 8.90 -11.92
C PHE A 151 -0.02 10.20 -12.73
N ARG A 152 0.59 11.29 -12.25
CA ARG A 152 0.37 12.65 -12.79
C ARG A 152 1.55 13.19 -13.60
N MET A 153 2.47 12.31 -13.97
CA MET A 153 3.64 12.62 -14.79
C MET A 153 3.92 11.48 -15.76
N GLY A 154 4.23 11.83 -17.01
CA GLY A 154 4.56 10.86 -18.06
C GLY A 154 3.34 10.11 -18.61
N ASP A 155 3.63 9.05 -19.35
CA ASP A 155 2.68 8.16 -20.03
C ASP A 155 2.96 6.67 -19.74
N ASN A 156 3.88 6.38 -18.82
CA ASN A 156 4.23 5.02 -18.40
C ASN A 156 3.57 4.70 -17.07
N GLY A 157 2.61 3.77 -17.06
CA GLY A 157 1.86 3.39 -15.86
C GLY A 157 2.66 2.65 -14.78
N THR A 158 3.93 2.32 -15.08
CA THR A 158 4.87 1.72 -14.13
C THR A 158 5.72 2.76 -13.38
N GLU A 159 5.60 4.03 -13.74
CA GLU A 159 6.30 5.15 -13.12
C GLU A 159 5.30 6.05 -12.37
N HIS A 160 5.77 6.70 -11.30
CA HIS A 160 5.00 7.73 -10.59
C HIS A 160 3.63 7.28 -10.02
N ASN A 161 3.49 5.98 -9.74
CA ASN A 161 2.19 5.32 -9.55
C ASN A 161 1.97 4.74 -8.14
N ASP A 162 2.79 5.14 -7.16
CA ASP A 162 2.78 4.55 -5.83
C ASP A 162 3.10 5.49 -4.66
N SER A 163 2.56 5.14 -3.49
CA SER A 163 2.87 5.75 -2.19
C SER A 163 3.06 4.66 -1.13
N TRP A 164 3.58 5.03 0.03
CA TRP A 164 3.70 4.13 1.17
C TRP A 164 2.39 4.10 1.97
N LEU A 165 2.02 2.93 2.48
CA LEU A 165 0.86 2.73 3.38
C LEU A 165 1.23 1.86 4.58
N ARG A 166 0.74 2.23 5.77
CA ARG A 166 0.86 1.45 7.01
C ARG A 166 -0.37 1.62 7.92
N PHE A 167 -0.67 0.58 8.69
CA PHE A 167 -1.62 0.60 9.80
C PHE A 167 -0.93 0.13 11.08
N PRO A 168 -0.29 1.02 11.85
CA PRO A 168 0.63 0.62 12.93
C PRO A 168 -0.06 -0.02 14.14
N ASN A 169 -1.35 0.24 14.35
CA ASN A 169 -2.13 -0.26 15.49
C ASN A 169 -3.28 -1.19 15.08
N ALA A 170 -3.34 -1.64 13.83
CA ALA A 170 -4.27 -2.69 13.43
C ALA A 170 -3.82 -4.06 13.94
N THR A 171 -4.77 -5.00 14.10
CA THR A 171 -4.48 -6.38 14.51
C THR A 171 -3.64 -7.11 13.47
N ASP A 172 -3.96 -6.88 12.19
CA ASP A 172 -3.16 -7.39 11.07
C ASP A 172 -3.19 -6.44 9.87
N PHE A 173 -2.12 -6.46 9.06
CA PHE A 173 -1.99 -5.69 7.83
C PHE A 173 -1.15 -6.47 6.82
N PHE A 174 -1.77 -6.86 5.70
CA PHE A 174 -1.20 -7.85 4.79
C PHE A 174 -1.68 -7.66 3.34
N GLY A 175 -0.92 -8.21 2.40
CA GLY A 175 -1.36 -8.41 1.03
C GLY A 175 -1.88 -9.84 0.87
N GLU A 176 -3.02 -10.04 0.21
CA GLU A 176 -3.59 -11.36 -0.09
C GLU A 176 -3.98 -11.48 -1.57
N LYS A 177 -3.83 -12.70 -2.11
CA LYS A 177 -4.33 -13.10 -3.44
C LYS A 177 -5.54 -13.99 -3.32
N SER A 178 -6.31 -14.10 -4.40
CA SER A 178 -7.46 -15.01 -4.50
C SER A 178 -7.13 -16.50 -4.29
N ASN A 179 -5.86 -16.90 -4.42
CA ASN A 179 -5.39 -18.24 -4.14
C ASN A 179 -4.92 -18.45 -2.67
N GLY A 180 -5.09 -17.44 -1.81
CA GLY A 180 -4.70 -17.48 -0.40
C GLY A 180 -3.22 -17.22 -0.13
N SER A 181 -2.42 -16.86 -1.15
CA SER A 181 -1.05 -16.37 -0.92
C SER A 181 -1.11 -15.05 -0.18
N ILE A 182 -0.36 -14.96 0.93
CA ILE A 182 -0.28 -13.79 1.81
C ILE A 182 1.16 -13.28 1.83
N VAL A 183 1.33 -11.95 1.87
CA VAL A 183 2.59 -11.28 2.18
C VAL A 183 2.39 -10.23 3.28
N TYR A 184 3.42 -9.95 4.06
CA TYR A 184 3.42 -8.96 5.13
C TYR A 184 4.52 -7.92 4.90
N PRO A 185 4.33 -6.65 5.29
CA PRO A 185 5.35 -5.64 5.05
C PRO A 185 6.60 -5.97 5.87
N ARG A 186 7.79 -5.71 5.29
CA ARG A 186 9.05 -5.92 5.99
C ARG A 186 9.05 -5.09 7.28
N GLY A 187 9.62 -5.64 8.34
CA GLY A 187 9.65 -4.99 9.65
C GLY A 187 8.36 -5.16 10.48
N SER A 188 7.32 -5.83 9.97
CA SER A 188 6.13 -6.22 10.76
C SER A 188 6.37 -7.39 11.71
N GLY A 189 7.49 -8.11 11.57
CA GLY A 189 7.75 -9.36 12.29
C GLY A 189 7.02 -10.58 11.72
N LYS A 190 6.34 -10.44 10.57
CA LYS A 190 5.63 -11.52 9.87
C LYS A 190 6.22 -11.77 8.49
N GLU A 191 6.10 -13.01 8.03
CA GLU A 191 6.62 -13.52 6.75
C GLU A 191 5.55 -14.37 6.03
N PRO A 192 5.60 -14.52 4.70
CA PRO A 192 6.63 -13.99 3.80
C PRO A 192 6.49 -12.48 3.52
N ASN A 193 7.57 -11.82 3.14
CA ASN A 193 7.56 -10.41 2.71
C ASN A 193 7.21 -10.23 1.22
N PRO A 194 6.76 -9.02 0.80
CA PRO A 194 6.52 -8.71 -0.61
C PRO A 194 7.82 -8.63 -1.41
N GLU A 195 7.72 -8.89 -2.71
CA GLU A 195 8.75 -8.54 -3.68
C GLU A 195 8.84 -7.01 -3.82
N GLY A 196 10.05 -6.50 -4.03
CA GLY A 196 10.30 -5.05 -4.16
C GLY A 196 10.53 -4.33 -2.83
N SER A 197 10.32 -3.00 -2.81
CA SER A 197 10.61 -2.15 -1.63
C SER A 197 9.51 -2.24 -0.57
N SER A 198 9.92 -2.44 0.69
CA SER A 198 9.09 -2.40 1.91
C SER A 198 10.04 -2.35 3.12
N SER A 199 9.67 -1.60 4.18
CA SER A 199 10.44 -1.42 5.42
C SER A 199 9.52 -0.98 6.56
N ASP A 200 9.85 -1.27 7.82
CA ASP A 200 9.23 -0.71 9.03
C ASP A 200 7.68 -0.76 9.07
N GLY A 201 7.12 -1.86 8.58
CA GLY A 201 5.67 -2.08 8.52
C GLY A 201 4.97 -1.43 7.33
N TRP A 202 5.71 -0.76 6.45
CA TRP A 202 5.17 -0.09 5.27
C TRP A 202 5.14 -0.99 4.05
N PHE A 203 3.99 -1.00 3.36
CA PHE A 203 3.90 -1.51 2.00
C PHE A 203 4.08 -0.38 0.99
N LYS A 204 4.79 -0.68 -0.11
CA LYS A 204 4.62 0.06 -1.35
C LYS A 204 3.26 -0.32 -1.92
N ILE A 205 2.38 0.66 -2.07
CA ILE A 205 1.07 0.47 -2.69
C ILE A 205 1.07 1.16 -4.04
N TYR A 206 0.78 0.42 -5.10
CA TYR A 206 0.79 0.90 -6.47
C TYR A 206 -0.54 0.66 -7.17
N ARG A 207 -0.75 1.39 -8.26
CA ARG A 207 -1.73 1.07 -9.29
C ARG A 207 -1.05 0.64 -10.60
N SER A 208 -1.78 -0.08 -11.44
CA SER A 208 -1.36 -0.53 -12.77
C SER A 208 -2.15 0.17 -13.87
N GLY A 209 -1.77 -0.07 -15.12
CA GLY A 209 -2.41 0.48 -16.32
C GLY A 209 -1.74 1.76 -16.80
N ASP A 210 -1.70 1.97 -18.12
CA ASP A 210 -0.94 3.04 -18.78
C ASP A 210 -1.76 4.31 -19.05
N ASP A 211 -3.00 4.37 -18.60
CA ASP A 211 -3.80 5.60 -18.62
C ASP A 211 -3.73 6.32 -17.26
N ASN A 212 -3.68 7.65 -17.30
CA ASN A 212 -3.61 8.49 -16.11
C ASN A 212 -5.00 8.81 -15.53
N SER A 213 -6.04 8.03 -15.85
CA SER A 213 -7.33 8.19 -15.17
C SER A 213 -7.20 7.82 -13.69
N PHE A 214 -8.12 8.34 -12.87
CA PHE A 214 -8.22 7.98 -11.47
C PHE A 214 -8.88 6.60 -11.34
N LEU A 215 -8.11 5.62 -10.87
CA LEU A 215 -8.54 4.24 -10.78
C LEU A 215 -8.63 3.79 -9.33
N TRP A 216 -9.74 3.13 -8.98
CA TRP A 216 -9.88 2.41 -7.72
C TRP A 216 -9.02 1.15 -7.73
N GLN A 217 -7.80 1.21 -7.19
CA GLN A 217 -6.90 0.05 -7.10
C GLN A 217 -5.76 0.27 -6.10
N ALA A 218 -5.53 -0.71 -5.23
CA ALA A 218 -4.34 -0.80 -4.39
C ALA A 218 -3.70 -2.18 -4.55
N ARG A 219 -2.41 -2.22 -4.89
CA ARG A 219 -1.63 -3.45 -5.03
C ARG A 219 -0.26 -3.33 -4.37
N THR A 220 0.28 -4.46 -3.92
CA THR A 220 1.67 -4.57 -3.46
C THR A 220 2.34 -5.82 -4.05
N SER A 221 3.63 -6.01 -3.77
CA SER A 221 4.49 -7.10 -4.27
C SER A 221 4.79 -7.05 -5.77
N ASP A 222 6.03 -6.70 -6.11
CA ASP A 222 6.47 -6.52 -7.50
C ASP A 222 6.45 -7.81 -8.31
N ASN A 223 5.81 -7.76 -9.49
CA ASN A 223 5.59 -8.92 -10.37
C ASN A 223 4.79 -10.06 -9.75
N ASP A 224 4.22 -9.85 -8.56
CA ASP A 224 3.55 -10.88 -7.79
C ASP A 224 2.33 -10.31 -7.05
N ALA A 225 1.55 -9.47 -7.73
CA ALA A 225 0.57 -8.56 -7.14
C ALA A 225 -0.40 -9.17 -6.10
N HIS A 226 -0.50 -8.54 -4.93
CA HIS A 226 -1.50 -8.82 -3.88
C HIS A 226 -2.45 -7.64 -3.68
N ASP A 227 -3.73 -7.92 -3.41
CA ASP A 227 -4.68 -6.91 -2.91
C ASP A 227 -4.42 -6.65 -1.41
N ILE A 228 -4.79 -5.47 -0.90
CA ILE A 228 -4.41 -5.02 0.44
C ILE A 228 -5.54 -5.23 1.44
N PHE A 229 -5.22 -5.78 2.61
CA PHE A 229 -6.16 -6.06 3.67
C PHE A 229 -5.63 -5.62 5.02
N VAL A 230 -6.57 -5.23 5.89
CA VAL A 230 -6.32 -4.85 7.28
C VAL A 230 -7.38 -5.50 8.17
N THR A 231 -6.96 -6.01 9.33
CA THR A 231 -7.86 -6.65 10.30
C THR A 231 -7.93 -5.80 11.56
N PHE A 232 -9.16 -5.54 12.00
CA PHE A 232 -9.49 -4.90 13.27
C PHE A 232 -10.25 -5.93 14.12
N SER A 233 -9.62 -6.44 15.18
CA SER A 233 -10.24 -7.45 16.05
C SER A 233 -11.21 -6.88 17.08
N GLU A 234 -11.15 -5.58 17.31
CA GLU A 234 -11.93 -4.87 18.33
C GLU A 234 -12.45 -3.55 17.78
N GLU A 235 -13.54 -3.04 18.37
CA GLU A 235 -14.01 -1.68 18.12
C GLU A 235 -12.98 -0.67 18.66
N GLY A 236 -12.86 0.47 17.98
CA GLY A 236 -12.00 1.56 18.44
C GLY A 236 -11.41 2.40 17.31
N ILE A 237 -10.46 3.26 17.67
CA ILE A 237 -9.82 4.19 16.73
C ILE A 237 -8.48 3.62 16.28
N TYR A 238 -8.34 3.49 14.97
CA TYR A 238 -7.15 2.98 14.29
C TYR A 238 -6.51 4.08 13.44
N THR A 239 -5.19 3.98 13.29
CA THR A 239 -4.41 4.93 12.51
C THR A 239 -4.11 4.32 11.14
N MET A 240 -4.42 5.06 10.09
CA MET A 240 -3.90 4.83 8.76
C MET A 240 -2.86 5.91 8.45
N GLU A 241 -1.68 5.47 8.05
CA GLU A 241 -0.60 6.37 7.66
C GLU A 241 -0.28 6.18 6.19
N VAL A 242 -0.17 7.31 5.48
CA VAL A 242 0.33 7.37 4.12
C VAL A 242 1.57 8.24 4.11
N SER A 243 2.59 7.85 3.35
CA SER A 243 3.77 8.68 3.16
C SER A 243 4.16 8.77 1.69
N ALA A 244 4.84 9.86 1.34
CA ALA A 244 5.34 10.07 0.00
C ALA A 244 6.28 8.93 -0.42
N ARG A 245 6.10 8.39 -1.63
CA ARG A 245 7.04 7.47 -2.27
C ARG A 245 7.42 7.98 -3.65
N SER A 246 6.48 7.88 -4.59
CA SER A 246 6.70 8.37 -5.93
C SER A 246 6.32 9.85 -6.05
N SER A 247 7.19 10.68 -6.64
CA SER A 247 6.77 12.00 -7.11
C SER A 247 5.62 11.86 -8.10
N PHE A 248 4.70 12.81 -8.10
CA PHE A 248 3.52 12.87 -8.97
C PHE A 248 2.50 11.73 -8.82
N HIS A 249 2.56 10.92 -7.77
CA HIS A 249 1.44 10.04 -7.44
C HIS A 249 0.33 10.86 -6.79
N GLY A 250 -0.85 10.89 -7.45
CA GLY A 250 -2.02 11.63 -7.02
C GLY A 250 -3.07 10.70 -6.41
N ILE A 251 -3.63 11.07 -5.26
CA ILE A 251 -4.63 10.30 -4.52
C ILE A 251 -5.84 11.20 -4.25
N ASP A 252 -7.01 10.77 -4.72
CA ASP A 252 -8.31 11.47 -4.56
C ASP A 252 -9.02 10.96 -3.30
N ARG A 253 -9.16 9.64 -3.14
CA ARG A 253 -9.94 9.04 -2.04
C ARG A 253 -9.37 7.71 -1.60
N PHE A 254 -9.78 7.25 -0.43
CA PHE A 254 -9.64 5.85 -0.05
C PHE A 254 -10.94 5.22 0.43
N LEU A 255 -10.97 3.89 0.34
CA LEU A 255 -12.04 3.02 0.81
C LEU A 255 -11.45 1.91 1.67
N LEU A 256 -12.09 1.63 2.80
CA LEU A 256 -12.02 0.34 3.47
C LEU A 256 -13.40 -0.28 3.43
N PHE A 257 -13.49 -1.57 3.09
CA PHE A 257 -14.75 -2.29 3.16
C PHE A 257 -14.56 -3.72 3.65
N GLN A 258 -15.48 -4.22 4.47
CA GLN A 258 -15.42 -5.59 4.96
C GLN A 258 -15.51 -6.59 3.81
N LYS A 259 -14.46 -7.41 3.65
CA LYS A 259 -14.32 -8.31 2.51
C LYS A 259 -15.41 -9.39 2.44
N ASP A 260 -16.00 -9.72 3.59
CA ASP A 260 -17.06 -10.74 3.70
C ASP A 260 -18.47 -10.16 3.49
N SER A 261 -18.62 -8.83 3.49
CA SER A 261 -19.92 -8.15 3.32
C SER A 261 -20.07 -7.48 1.96
N PHE A 262 -18.97 -7.07 1.32
CA PHE A 262 -18.99 -6.37 0.04
C PHE A 262 -18.07 -7.03 -0.97
N THR A 263 -18.56 -7.16 -2.20
CA THR A 263 -17.66 -7.25 -3.34
C THR A 263 -17.00 -5.89 -3.59
N ARG A 264 -15.81 -5.90 -4.21
CA ARG A 264 -15.13 -4.67 -4.64
C ARG A 264 -16.01 -3.74 -5.47
N GLN A 265 -16.81 -4.28 -6.38
CA GLN A 265 -17.69 -3.47 -7.24
C GLN A 265 -18.78 -2.77 -6.41
N GLN A 266 -19.41 -3.48 -5.47
CA GLN A 266 -20.42 -2.90 -4.59
C GLN A 266 -19.83 -1.79 -3.71
N ALA A 267 -18.64 -2.00 -3.17
CA ALA A 267 -17.96 -0.99 -2.36
C ALA A 267 -17.63 0.28 -3.18
N ILE A 268 -17.19 0.13 -4.44
CA ILE A 268 -16.92 1.26 -5.34
C ILE A 268 -18.21 2.02 -5.67
N GLU A 269 -19.32 1.32 -5.93
CA GLU A 269 -20.62 1.95 -6.19
C GLU A 269 -21.16 2.72 -4.97
N MET A 270 -20.72 2.34 -3.77
CA MET A 270 -21.07 3.00 -2.51
C MET A 270 -20.07 4.06 -2.09
N ALA A 271 -18.99 4.30 -2.85
CA ALA A 271 -17.92 5.18 -2.43
C ALA A 271 -18.41 6.57 -2.03
N ASP A 272 -19.43 7.11 -2.72
CA ASP A 272 -20.00 8.45 -2.43
C ASP A 272 -20.81 8.52 -1.12
N SER A 273 -20.94 7.39 -0.41
CA SER A 273 -21.41 7.36 0.97
C SER A 273 -20.23 7.64 1.90
N PHE A 274 -19.87 8.91 2.04
CA PHE A 274 -18.73 9.35 2.85
C PHE A 274 -18.95 9.06 4.34
N SER A 275 -17.88 8.67 5.01
CA SER A 275 -17.84 8.48 6.46
C SER A 275 -18.09 9.78 7.21
N GLU A 276 -18.90 9.72 8.26
CA GLU A 276 -19.12 10.85 9.15
C GLU A 276 -17.81 11.23 9.88
N GLN A 277 -17.54 12.53 9.98
CA GLN A 277 -16.43 13.05 10.76
C GLN A 277 -16.85 13.27 12.21
N GLY A 278 -16.04 12.77 13.15
CA GLY A 278 -16.15 13.03 14.58
C GLY A 278 -14.90 13.70 15.14
N SER A 279 -14.95 14.08 16.41
CA SER A 279 -13.83 14.66 17.15
C SER A 279 -13.58 13.89 18.43
N CYS A 280 -12.32 13.64 18.72
CA CYS A 280 -11.83 13.14 20.00
C CYS A 280 -12.11 14.16 21.12
N ASN A 281 -12.52 13.68 22.29
CA ASN A 281 -12.87 14.50 23.47
C ASN A 281 -12.05 14.08 24.70
#